data_AF-A0AAU1HL63-F1
#
_entry.id   AF-A0AAU1HL63-F1
#
_cell.length_a   1.000
_cell.length_b   1.000
_cell.length_c   1.000
_cell.angle_alpha   90.00
_cell.angle_beta   90.00
_cell.angle_gamma   90.00
#
_symmetry.space_group_name_H-M   'P 1'
#
loop_
_entity.id
_entity.type
_entity.pdbx_description
1 polymer ?
#
loop_
_entity_poly.entity_id
_entity_poly.type
_entity_poly.pdbx_seq_one_letter_code
_entity_poly.pdbx_strand_id
1 'polypeptide(L)'
;MRFIRRLPALLAAAVLAMAGMSAVPAQAAGSGVTAAPVFKAPFPCGQRWTYSHHSAEVRRALDFVRSDGGATAGTPVLASAAGTATRYSQPSGAGNYIAINHGGGWTTYYFHLSAYSVPSGASVAQGQQIGVTGSTGNSSGAHIHYEQLLNGVGQNIVINGAGLSYPGSYNQAYLTSDNGCGGSGYPFNTWGSGVNVRADARVSAPVVTTLAGPTAVRVLCQKQGDTVNAEGYSNNWWSKLRDQNGFISNIYIDHPAAQLPGVPLC
;
A
#
# COMPACT_ATOMS: atom_id res chain seq x y z
N MET A 1 31.59 -17.26 100.00
CA MET A 1 31.62 -15.77 100.13
C MET A 1 31.05 -15.17 98.85
N ARG A 2 30.14 -14.21 99.00
CA ARG A 2 29.49 -13.43 97.92
C ARG A 2 30.51 -12.92 96.90
N PHE A 3 30.12 -12.83 95.62
CA PHE A 3 30.13 -11.57 94.86
C PHE A 3 29.44 -11.78 93.50
N ILE A 4 28.27 -11.16 93.34
CA ILE A 4 27.55 -10.97 92.08
C ILE A 4 28.30 -9.88 91.31
N ARG A 5 28.79 -10.17 90.09
CA ARG A 5 29.30 -9.17 89.14
C ARG A 5 28.37 -9.10 87.93
N ARG A 6 27.92 -7.87 87.66
CA ARG A 6 27.09 -7.46 86.52
C ARG A 6 27.90 -7.54 85.21
N LEU A 7 27.25 -7.98 84.13
CA LEU A 7 27.63 -7.61 82.75
C LEU A 7 26.38 -7.12 81.98
N PRO A 8 26.54 -6.19 81.02
CA PRO A 8 25.45 -5.37 80.51
C PRO A 8 24.72 -6.01 79.32
N ALA A 9 23.45 -5.63 79.17
CA ALA A 9 22.59 -6.00 78.06
C ALA A 9 23.08 -5.36 76.75
N LEU A 10 23.30 -6.19 75.73
CA LEU A 10 23.44 -5.77 74.33
C LEU A 10 22.04 -5.55 73.75
N LEU A 11 21.70 -4.29 73.46
CA LEU A 11 20.57 -3.95 72.60
C LEU A 11 20.92 -4.31 71.14
N ALA A 12 20.20 -5.25 70.55
CA ALA A 12 20.15 -5.44 69.11
C ALA A 12 19.05 -4.52 68.53
N ALA A 13 19.44 -3.46 67.83
CA ALA A 13 18.52 -2.64 67.06
C ALA A 13 18.18 -3.37 65.75
N ALA A 14 16.97 -3.93 65.65
CA ALA A 14 16.43 -4.45 64.41
C ALA A 14 15.94 -3.28 63.54
N VAL A 15 16.63 -3.01 62.43
CA VAL A 15 16.19 -2.05 61.42
C VAL A 15 15.19 -2.77 60.50
N LEU A 16 13.90 -2.49 60.65
CA LEU A 16 12.89 -2.85 59.66
C LEU A 16 13.03 -1.91 58.45
N ALA A 17 13.52 -2.43 57.33
CA ALA A 17 13.42 -1.75 56.05
C ALA A 17 11.99 -1.92 55.50
N MET A 18 11.15 -0.89 55.63
CA MET A 18 9.89 -0.82 54.89
C MET A 18 10.18 -0.50 53.42
N ALA A 19 10.09 -1.51 52.56
CA ALA A 19 10.03 -1.32 51.12
C ALA A 19 8.67 -0.72 50.75
N GLY A 20 8.65 0.59 50.47
CA GLY A 20 7.47 1.27 49.93
C GLY A 20 7.17 0.73 48.52
N MET A 21 6.07 0.01 48.38
CA MET A 21 5.49 -0.28 47.07
C MET A 21 4.92 1.01 46.50
N SER A 22 5.68 1.68 45.65
CA SER A 22 5.17 2.78 44.83
C SER A 22 4.19 2.20 43.82
N ALA A 23 2.89 2.41 44.05
CA ALA A 23 1.87 2.16 43.06
C ALA A 23 2.12 3.07 41.84
N VAL A 24 2.57 2.47 40.73
CA VAL A 24 2.62 3.17 39.44
C VAL A 24 1.18 3.40 39.02
N PRO A 25 0.73 4.65 38.79
CA PRO A 25 -0.60 4.86 38.27
C PRO A 25 -0.66 4.24 36.87
N ALA A 26 -1.59 3.30 36.67
CA ALA A 26 -1.94 2.81 35.35
C ALA A 26 -2.44 4.01 34.53
N GLN A 27 -1.60 4.50 33.62
CA GLN A 27 -2.03 5.46 32.62
C GLN A 27 -3.05 4.74 31.73
N ALA A 28 -4.31 5.12 31.86
CA ALA A 28 -5.33 4.75 30.91
C ALA A 28 -4.85 5.21 29.52
N ALA A 29 -4.59 4.26 28.64
CA ALA A 29 -4.35 4.54 27.23
C ALA A 29 -5.62 5.22 26.70
N GLY A 30 -5.55 6.54 26.52
CA GLY A 30 -6.63 7.30 25.94
C GLY A 30 -6.96 6.72 24.57
N SER A 31 -8.21 6.30 24.40
CA SER A 31 -8.82 5.95 23.12
C SER A 31 -8.96 7.20 22.24
N GLY A 32 -7.83 7.78 21.85
CA GLY A 32 -7.78 8.82 20.85
C GLY A 32 -7.79 8.16 19.48
N VAL A 33 -8.84 8.40 18.69
CA VAL A 33 -8.79 8.11 17.26
C VAL A 33 -7.64 8.90 16.67
N THR A 34 -6.58 8.21 16.24
CA THR A 34 -5.49 8.87 15.51
C THR A 34 -5.98 9.19 14.10
N ALA A 35 -5.47 10.28 13.52
CA ALA A 35 -5.75 10.62 12.13
C ALA A 35 -5.50 9.41 11.21
N ALA A 36 -6.33 9.27 10.17
CA ALA A 36 -6.18 8.17 9.23
C ALA A 36 -4.77 8.14 8.64
N PRO A 37 -4.16 6.96 8.49
CA PRO A 37 -2.99 6.82 7.64
C PRO A 37 -3.28 7.34 6.22
N VAL A 38 -2.26 7.82 5.53
CA VAL A 38 -2.39 8.12 4.09
C VAL A 38 -2.47 6.80 3.34
N PHE A 39 -3.70 6.32 3.09
CA PHE A 39 -3.93 5.09 2.35
C PHE A 39 -3.56 5.26 0.87
N LYS A 40 -2.85 4.26 0.35
CA LYS A 40 -2.55 4.08 -1.07
C LYS A 40 -3.50 3.06 -1.69
N ALA A 41 -3.65 3.11 -3.01
CA ALA A 41 -4.42 2.13 -3.75
C ALA A 41 -3.91 0.69 -3.48
N PRO A 42 -4.77 -0.33 -3.38
CA PRO A 42 -4.38 -1.68 -2.96
C PRO A 42 -3.70 -2.53 -4.05
N PHE A 43 -3.19 -1.90 -5.11
CA PHE A 43 -2.61 -2.58 -6.28
C PHE A 43 -1.28 -1.93 -6.71
N PRO A 44 -0.43 -2.64 -7.47
CA PRO A 44 0.91 -2.19 -7.83
C PRO A 44 0.99 -0.85 -8.54
N CYS A 45 2.15 -0.23 -8.37
CA CYS A 45 2.53 1.03 -8.95
C CYS A 45 2.20 1.15 -10.44
N GLY A 46 1.66 2.31 -10.83
CA GLY A 46 1.41 2.65 -12.23
C GLY A 46 0.26 1.91 -12.89
N GLN A 47 -0.31 0.89 -12.24
CA GLN A 47 -1.47 0.18 -12.75
C GLN A 47 -2.71 1.07 -12.65
N ARG A 48 -3.53 1.02 -13.70
CA ARG A 48 -4.82 1.71 -13.73
C ARG A 48 -5.96 0.71 -13.58
N TRP A 49 -6.85 1.02 -12.66
CA TRP A 49 -7.99 0.19 -12.30
C TRP A 49 -9.26 1.04 -12.40
N THR A 50 -10.33 0.42 -12.89
CA THR A 50 -11.68 0.96 -12.75
C THR A 50 -12.29 0.43 -11.47
N TYR A 51 -13.26 1.14 -10.91
CA TYR A 51 -14.02 0.66 -9.78
C TYR A 51 -15.51 0.87 -9.90
N SER A 52 -16.28 0.07 -9.16
CA SER A 52 -17.71 0.22 -9.00
C SER A 52 -18.13 0.05 -7.54
N HIS A 53 -19.32 0.53 -7.24
CA HIS A 53 -20.04 0.30 -6.00
C HIS A 53 -21.40 -0.29 -6.33
N HIS A 54 -21.79 -1.34 -5.63
CA HIS A 54 -23.16 -1.83 -5.71
C HIS A 54 -23.97 -1.37 -4.48
N SER A 55 -25.22 -0.97 -4.68
CA SER A 55 -26.06 -0.41 -3.62
C SER A 55 -26.33 -1.36 -2.45
N ALA A 56 -26.15 -2.67 -2.64
CA ALA A 56 -26.23 -3.67 -1.56
C ALA A 56 -25.01 -3.66 -0.62
N GLU A 57 -23.97 -2.87 -0.91
CA GLU A 57 -22.77 -2.78 -0.07
C GLU A 57 -23.03 -2.01 1.22
N VAL A 58 -22.93 -2.71 2.35
CA VAL A 58 -23.22 -2.13 3.68
C VAL A 58 -22.05 -1.35 4.26
N ARG A 59 -20.82 -1.58 3.79
CA ARG A 59 -19.59 -0.98 4.35
C ARG A 59 -18.91 0.04 3.44
N ARG A 60 -19.64 0.57 2.45
CA ARG A 60 -19.10 1.52 1.47
C ARG A 60 -17.86 0.95 0.74
N ALA A 61 -17.91 -0.34 0.42
CA ALA A 61 -16.86 -0.99 -0.34
C ALA A 61 -16.83 -0.49 -1.78
N LEU A 62 -15.66 -0.64 -2.39
CA LEU A 62 -15.46 -0.51 -3.83
C LEU A 62 -14.83 -1.78 -4.37
N ASP A 63 -15.35 -2.22 -5.52
CA ASP A 63 -14.80 -3.32 -6.29
C ASP A 63 -13.88 -2.76 -7.35
N PHE A 64 -12.61 -3.18 -7.32
CA PHE A 64 -11.59 -2.75 -8.27
C PHE A 64 -11.32 -3.85 -9.31
N VAL A 65 -11.31 -3.45 -10.59
CA VAL A 65 -10.94 -4.30 -11.73
C VAL A 65 -9.87 -3.59 -12.57
N ARG A 66 -8.85 -4.34 -13.02
CA ARG A 66 -7.73 -3.78 -13.80
C ARG A 66 -8.22 -3.30 -15.16
N SER A 67 -7.77 -2.11 -15.60
CA SER A 67 -8.31 -1.42 -16.78
C SER A 67 -7.22 -0.88 -17.73
N ASP A 68 -5.98 -1.36 -17.61
CA ASP A 68 -4.83 -0.96 -18.41
C ASP A 68 -4.39 -2.02 -19.42
N GLY A 69 -5.26 -3.00 -19.69
CA GLY A 69 -4.98 -4.14 -20.58
C GLY A 69 -4.28 -5.32 -19.89
N GLY A 70 -3.85 -5.17 -18.63
CA GLY A 70 -3.37 -6.29 -17.83
C GLY A 70 -4.52 -7.14 -17.26
N ALA A 71 -4.22 -8.40 -16.92
CA ALA A 71 -5.19 -9.30 -16.31
C ALA A 71 -5.48 -8.92 -14.85
N THR A 72 -6.76 -8.86 -14.46
CA THR A 72 -7.11 -8.66 -13.05
C THR A 72 -6.74 -9.86 -12.20
N ALA A 73 -7.04 -11.09 -12.65
CA ALA A 73 -6.69 -12.31 -11.93
C ALA A 73 -5.18 -12.50 -11.82
N GLY A 74 -4.69 -12.95 -10.65
CA GLY A 74 -3.27 -13.21 -10.45
C GLY A 74 -2.40 -11.97 -10.22
N THR A 75 -2.99 -10.77 -10.23
CA THR A 75 -2.27 -9.53 -9.94
C THR A 75 -1.97 -9.42 -8.44
N PRO A 76 -0.77 -8.98 -8.03
CA PRO A 76 -0.47 -8.72 -6.63
C PRO A 76 -1.45 -7.73 -5.98
N VAL A 77 -1.81 -7.98 -4.72
CA VAL A 77 -2.54 -7.05 -3.85
C VAL A 77 -1.56 -6.49 -2.84
N LEU A 78 -1.51 -5.17 -2.70
CA LEU A 78 -0.58 -4.46 -1.84
C LEU A 78 -1.29 -3.86 -0.61
N ALA A 79 -0.59 -3.80 0.52
CA ALA A 79 -1.06 -3.09 1.69
C ALA A 79 -1.23 -1.60 1.40
N SER A 80 -2.42 -1.05 1.64
CA SER A 80 -2.72 0.39 1.48
C SER A 80 -1.97 1.27 2.48
N ALA A 81 -1.66 0.75 3.66
CA ALA A 81 -0.84 1.40 4.68
C ALA A 81 -0.15 0.34 5.54
N ALA A 82 0.87 0.75 6.30
CA ALA A 82 1.56 -0.16 7.21
C ALA A 82 0.63 -0.61 8.36
N GLY A 83 0.85 -1.81 8.88
CA GLY A 83 0.02 -2.36 9.96
C GLY A 83 0.27 -3.84 10.24
N THR A 84 -0.67 -4.48 10.91
CA THR A 84 -0.63 -5.92 11.21
C THR A 84 -1.69 -6.65 10.39
N ALA A 85 -1.25 -7.59 9.56
CA ALA A 85 -2.11 -8.37 8.67
C ALA A 85 -2.68 -9.62 9.36
N THR A 86 -3.95 -9.92 9.11
CA THR A 86 -4.62 -11.14 9.57
C THR A 86 -5.39 -11.77 8.40
N ARG A 87 -5.21 -13.07 8.18
CA ARG A 87 -5.90 -13.84 7.15
C ARG A 87 -7.24 -14.36 7.67
N TYR A 88 -8.22 -14.41 6.78
CA TYR A 88 -9.53 -14.99 7.03
C TYR A 88 -10.03 -15.71 5.79
N SER A 89 -10.83 -16.77 5.97
CA SER A 89 -11.48 -17.46 4.87
C SER A 89 -12.99 -17.60 5.13
N GLN A 90 -13.80 -17.13 4.19
CA GLN A 90 -15.25 -17.20 4.22
C GLN A 90 -15.78 -17.67 2.84
N PRO A 91 -15.87 -19.00 2.59
CA PRO A 91 -16.16 -19.55 1.27
C PRO A 91 -17.49 -19.11 0.64
N SER A 92 -18.51 -18.76 1.42
CA SER A 92 -19.82 -18.33 0.93
C SER A 92 -19.99 -16.80 0.83
N GLY A 93 -18.95 -16.02 1.13
CA GLY A 93 -19.02 -14.57 1.17
C GLY A 93 -17.71 -13.94 0.70
N ALA A 94 -16.95 -13.33 1.61
CA ALA A 94 -15.71 -12.60 1.32
C ALA A 94 -14.59 -13.42 0.64
N GLY A 95 -14.74 -14.74 0.57
CA GLY A 95 -13.70 -15.63 0.07
C GLY A 95 -12.49 -15.65 0.99
N ASN A 96 -11.31 -15.79 0.41
CA ASN A 96 -10.06 -15.55 1.12
C ASN A 96 -9.83 -14.05 1.21
N TYR A 97 -9.56 -13.54 2.40
CA TYR A 97 -9.33 -12.11 2.58
C TYR A 97 -8.31 -11.80 3.65
N ILE A 98 -7.71 -10.62 3.54
CA ILE A 98 -6.81 -10.08 4.55
C ILE A 98 -7.48 -8.86 5.19
N ALA A 99 -7.35 -8.75 6.50
CA ALA A 99 -7.54 -7.50 7.22
C ALA A 99 -6.18 -6.95 7.65
N ILE A 100 -5.96 -5.64 7.52
CA ILE A 100 -4.79 -4.97 8.09
C ILE A 100 -5.27 -3.97 9.14
N ASN A 101 -4.86 -4.18 10.38
CA ASN A 101 -5.03 -3.20 11.45
C ASN A 101 -3.89 -2.18 11.40
N HIS A 102 -4.22 -0.90 11.26
CA HIS A 102 -3.27 0.20 11.11
C HIS A 102 -3.03 0.98 12.41
N GLY A 103 -3.64 0.56 13.52
CA GLY A 103 -3.70 1.34 14.76
C GLY A 103 -4.78 2.42 14.74
N GLY A 104 -5.06 3.00 15.90
CA GLY A 104 -6.03 4.12 16.02
C GLY A 104 -7.48 3.78 15.64
N GLY A 105 -7.82 2.50 15.58
CA GLY A 105 -9.14 2.02 15.15
C GLY A 105 -9.29 1.84 13.63
N TRP A 106 -8.26 2.14 12.84
CA TRP A 106 -8.31 2.00 11.38
C TRP A 106 -7.98 0.59 10.91
N THR A 107 -8.81 0.06 10.02
CA THR A 107 -8.62 -1.25 9.40
C THR A 107 -8.94 -1.20 7.92
N THR A 108 -8.17 -1.91 7.08
CA THR A 108 -8.51 -2.14 5.67
C THR A 108 -8.74 -3.61 5.39
N TYR A 109 -9.72 -3.91 4.54
CA TYR A 109 -10.07 -5.25 4.11
C TYR A 109 -9.81 -5.45 2.61
N TYR A 110 -9.33 -6.64 2.25
CA TYR A 110 -8.95 -7.02 0.88
C TYR A 110 -9.52 -8.40 0.56
N PHE A 111 -10.64 -8.45 -0.15
CA PHE A 111 -11.46 -9.66 -0.32
C PHE A 111 -11.18 -10.40 -1.63
N HIS A 112 -11.79 -11.58 -1.77
CA HIS A 112 -11.78 -12.42 -2.98
C HIS A 112 -10.40 -12.88 -3.46
N LEU A 113 -9.40 -12.91 -2.58
CA LEU A 113 -8.02 -13.25 -2.91
C LEU A 113 -7.91 -14.70 -3.40
N SER A 114 -7.02 -14.95 -4.36
CA SER A 114 -6.67 -16.32 -4.77
C SER A 114 -5.62 -16.94 -3.86
N ALA A 115 -4.70 -16.12 -3.33
CA ALA A 115 -3.63 -16.54 -2.44
C ALA A 115 -3.25 -15.46 -1.43
N TYR A 116 -2.69 -15.89 -0.29
CA TYR A 116 -2.08 -15.02 0.70
C TYR A 116 -0.56 -14.99 0.53
N SER A 117 0.05 -13.82 0.66
CA SER A 117 1.51 -13.63 0.55
C SER A 117 2.19 -13.39 1.91
N VAL A 118 1.42 -13.10 2.98
CA VAL A 118 1.94 -12.83 4.34
C VAL A 118 1.15 -13.60 5.39
N PRO A 119 1.76 -14.17 6.45
CA PRO A 119 1.04 -14.93 7.49
C PRO A 119 0.17 -14.01 8.38
N SER A 120 -0.80 -14.60 9.10
CA SER A 120 -1.53 -13.86 10.14
C SER A 120 -0.59 -13.41 11.24
N GLY A 121 -0.77 -12.19 11.74
CA GLY A 121 0.11 -11.55 12.72
C GLY A 121 1.33 -10.85 12.10
N ALA A 122 1.55 -10.94 10.78
CA ALA A 122 2.67 -10.28 10.13
C ALA A 122 2.54 -8.75 10.22
N SER A 123 3.63 -8.07 10.60
CA SER A 123 3.77 -6.64 10.35
C SER A 123 4.09 -6.43 8.87
N VAL A 124 3.36 -5.52 8.22
CA VAL A 124 3.52 -5.19 6.80
C VAL A 124 3.77 -3.71 6.61
N ALA A 125 4.61 -3.38 5.64
CA ALA A 125 4.82 -2.00 5.20
C ALA A 125 3.76 -1.58 4.16
N GLN A 126 3.52 -0.27 4.02
CA GLN A 126 2.73 0.26 2.89
C GLN A 126 3.39 -0.16 1.57
N GLY A 127 2.59 -0.67 0.63
CA GLY A 127 3.07 -1.16 -0.66
C GLY A 127 3.67 -2.56 -0.64
N GLN A 128 3.76 -3.22 0.52
CA GLN A 128 4.15 -4.62 0.59
C GLN A 128 3.05 -5.51 -0.01
N GLN A 129 3.44 -6.50 -0.81
CA GLN A 129 2.50 -7.50 -1.30
C GLN A 129 1.96 -8.35 -0.15
N ILE A 130 0.64 -8.42 -0.03
CA ILE A 130 -0.07 -9.16 1.01
C ILE A 130 -0.84 -10.35 0.47
N GLY A 131 -1.22 -10.32 -0.79
CA GLY A 131 -1.96 -11.39 -1.44
C GLY A 131 -1.96 -11.27 -2.96
N VAL A 132 -2.84 -12.03 -3.57
CA VAL A 132 -3.02 -12.07 -5.03
C VAL A 132 -4.51 -12.02 -5.33
N THR A 133 -4.91 -11.20 -6.29
CA THR A 133 -6.30 -11.09 -6.73
C THR A 133 -6.83 -12.42 -7.25
N GLY A 134 -8.10 -12.64 -6.99
CA GLY A 134 -8.80 -13.86 -7.38
C GLY A 134 -10.29 -13.62 -7.48
N SER A 135 -11.03 -14.71 -7.44
CA SER A 135 -12.50 -14.73 -7.47
C SER A 135 -13.05 -15.70 -6.44
N THR A 136 -12.38 -15.84 -5.28
CA THR A 136 -12.83 -16.76 -4.23
C THR A 136 -14.04 -16.19 -3.49
N GLY A 137 -14.85 -17.06 -2.89
CA GLY A 137 -16.08 -16.62 -2.21
C GLY A 137 -17.25 -16.44 -3.16
N ASN A 138 -18.18 -15.56 -2.80
CA ASN A 138 -19.27 -15.14 -3.67
C ASN A 138 -18.78 -14.04 -4.60
N SER A 139 -18.28 -14.43 -5.78
CA SER A 139 -17.77 -13.50 -6.78
C SER A 139 -18.03 -14.03 -8.19
N SER A 140 -18.40 -13.16 -9.11
CA SER A 140 -18.67 -13.48 -10.52
C SER A 140 -17.43 -13.37 -11.43
N GLY A 141 -16.32 -12.86 -10.91
CA GLY A 141 -15.09 -12.68 -11.66
C GLY A 141 -13.99 -12.03 -10.81
N ALA A 142 -12.74 -12.09 -11.29
CA ALA A 142 -11.62 -11.61 -10.50
C ALA A 142 -11.66 -10.09 -10.29
N HIS A 143 -11.62 -9.66 -9.03
CA HIS A 143 -11.60 -8.27 -8.59
C HIS A 143 -11.04 -8.14 -7.16
N ILE A 144 -10.85 -6.91 -6.68
CA ILE A 144 -10.59 -6.63 -5.26
C ILE A 144 -11.79 -5.89 -4.70
N HIS A 145 -12.56 -6.54 -3.83
CA HIS A 145 -13.49 -5.83 -2.95
C HIS A 145 -12.69 -5.26 -1.78
N TYR A 146 -12.73 -3.95 -1.64
CA TYR A 146 -11.88 -3.20 -0.70
C TYR A 146 -12.73 -2.32 0.21
N GLU A 147 -12.37 -2.29 1.50
CA GLU A 147 -13.04 -1.48 2.51
C GLU A 147 -12.03 -0.71 3.37
N GLN A 148 -12.44 0.47 3.84
CA GLN A 148 -11.79 1.22 4.91
C GLN A 148 -12.75 1.32 6.09
N LEU A 149 -12.29 0.95 7.28
CA LEU A 149 -13.12 0.93 8.49
C LEU A 149 -12.45 1.76 9.59
N LEU A 150 -13.27 2.48 10.34
CA LEU A 150 -12.89 3.11 11.60
C LEU A 150 -13.74 2.51 12.72
N ASN A 151 -13.10 1.90 13.71
CA ASN A 151 -13.75 1.21 14.83
C ASN A 151 -14.83 0.21 14.37
N GLY A 152 -14.57 -0.50 13.27
CA GLY A 152 -15.49 -1.48 12.68
C GLY A 152 -16.61 -0.89 11.80
N VAL A 153 -16.69 0.43 11.67
CA VAL A 153 -17.69 1.12 10.81
C VAL A 153 -17.07 1.48 9.48
N GLY A 154 -17.70 1.05 8.38
CA GLY A 154 -17.27 1.36 7.01
C GLY A 154 -17.27 2.86 6.72
N GLN A 155 -16.19 3.33 6.11
CA GLN A 155 -15.95 4.74 5.78
C GLN A 155 -15.94 4.95 4.26
N ASN A 156 -16.08 6.20 3.84
CA ASN A 156 -15.76 6.55 2.46
C ASN A 156 -14.28 6.23 2.19
N ILE A 157 -14.00 5.59 1.07
CA ILE A 157 -12.64 5.26 0.68
C ILE A 157 -11.90 6.54 0.29
N VAL A 158 -10.83 6.81 1.03
CA VAL A 158 -9.90 7.91 0.78
C VAL A 158 -8.56 7.33 0.35
N ILE A 159 -8.07 7.72 -0.82
CA ILE A 159 -6.76 7.33 -1.35
C ILE A 159 -5.96 8.60 -1.59
N ASN A 160 -4.71 8.65 -1.11
CA ASN A 160 -3.85 9.83 -1.23
C ASN A 160 -4.48 11.12 -0.64
N GLY A 161 -5.31 10.97 0.40
CA GLY A 161 -6.04 12.09 1.00
C GLY A 161 -7.25 12.57 0.19
N ALA A 162 -7.54 11.99 -0.97
CA ALA A 162 -8.70 12.30 -1.79
C ALA A 162 -9.78 11.22 -1.62
N GLY A 163 -11.01 11.63 -1.33
CA GLY A 163 -12.17 10.73 -1.32
C GLY A 163 -12.52 10.27 -2.73
N LEU A 164 -12.83 8.98 -2.87
CA LEU A 164 -13.29 8.43 -4.15
C LEU A 164 -14.81 8.59 -4.32
N SER A 165 -15.22 8.66 -5.59
CA SER A 165 -16.63 8.54 -5.98
C SER A 165 -17.15 7.11 -5.81
N TYR A 166 -18.47 6.94 -5.86
CA TYR A 166 -19.14 5.64 -5.75
C TYR A 166 -19.99 5.36 -6.99
N PRO A 167 -19.37 5.09 -8.16
CA PRO A 167 -20.10 4.85 -9.40
C PRO A 167 -20.84 3.52 -9.36
N GLY A 168 -22.04 3.46 -9.94
CA GLY A 168 -22.86 2.24 -9.99
C GLY A 168 -22.40 1.21 -11.03
N SER A 169 -21.34 1.50 -11.78
CA SER A 169 -20.83 0.63 -12.85
C SER A 169 -19.34 0.87 -13.09
N TYR A 170 -18.65 -0.17 -13.54
CA TYR A 170 -17.28 -0.07 -14.04
C TYR A 170 -17.19 0.90 -15.22
N ASN A 171 -15.98 1.40 -15.47
CA ASN A 171 -15.59 2.34 -16.51
C ASN A 171 -16.15 3.77 -16.38
N GLN A 172 -16.81 4.09 -15.26
CA GLN A 172 -17.24 5.46 -14.96
C GLN A 172 -16.20 6.25 -14.15
N ALA A 173 -15.36 5.56 -13.38
CA ALA A 173 -14.27 6.16 -12.62
C ALA A 173 -13.05 5.25 -12.58
N TYR A 174 -11.87 5.86 -12.40
CA TYR A 174 -10.59 5.18 -12.49
C TYR A 174 -9.64 5.66 -11.41
N LEU A 175 -8.76 4.78 -10.96
CA LEU A 175 -7.67 5.06 -10.06
C LEU A 175 -6.37 4.51 -10.64
N THR A 176 -5.35 5.36 -10.72
CA THR A 176 -3.98 4.92 -11.05
C THR A 176 -3.20 4.86 -9.74
N SER A 177 -2.60 3.71 -9.45
CA SER A 177 -1.88 3.52 -8.20
C SER A 177 -0.51 4.18 -8.21
N ASP A 178 -0.17 4.80 -7.09
CA ASP A 178 1.19 5.19 -6.73
C ASP A 178 1.76 4.31 -5.59
N ASN A 179 1.09 3.21 -5.25
CA ASN A 179 1.51 2.30 -4.18
C ASN A 179 2.70 1.45 -4.61
N GLY A 180 3.74 1.40 -3.78
CA GLY A 180 4.96 0.64 -4.10
C GLY A 180 5.86 1.29 -5.16
N CYS A 181 5.63 2.56 -5.54
CA CYS A 181 6.44 3.24 -6.56
C CYS A 181 7.82 3.76 -6.09
N GLY A 182 8.34 3.30 -4.94
CA GLY A 182 9.62 3.79 -4.40
C GLY A 182 9.58 5.22 -3.84
N GLY A 183 8.44 5.67 -3.29
CA GLY A 183 8.31 6.97 -2.64
C GLY A 183 8.33 8.15 -3.62
N SER A 184 9.47 8.85 -3.74
CA SER A 184 9.64 10.00 -4.64
C SER A 184 9.89 9.63 -6.10
N GLY A 185 9.97 8.34 -6.43
CA GLY A 185 10.43 7.85 -7.73
C GLY A 185 11.95 7.94 -7.90
N TYR A 186 12.45 7.09 -8.78
CA TYR A 186 13.86 6.94 -9.13
C TYR A 186 14.27 8.08 -10.06
N PRO A 187 15.30 8.89 -9.71
CA PRO A 187 15.71 10.02 -10.52
C PRO A 187 16.46 9.55 -11.76
N PHE A 188 16.06 10.06 -12.92
CA PHE A 188 16.80 9.92 -14.17
C PHE A 188 16.76 11.25 -14.93
N ASN A 189 17.65 11.41 -15.90
CA ASN A 189 17.52 12.47 -16.90
C ASN A 189 16.99 11.84 -18.20
N THR A 190 16.24 12.60 -18.97
CA THR A 190 15.97 12.26 -20.37
C THR A 190 17.07 12.81 -21.26
N TRP A 191 17.13 12.35 -22.50
CA TRP A 191 17.92 12.98 -23.56
C TRP A 191 17.02 13.39 -24.73
N GLY A 192 17.55 14.23 -25.62
CA GLY A 192 16.81 14.79 -26.74
C GLY A 192 15.82 15.89 -26.36
N SER A 193 15.05 16.38 -27.34
CA SER A 193 14.05 17.43 -27.20
C SER A 193 12.76 17.02 -27.90
N GLY A 194 11.61 17.44 -27.36
CA GLY A 194 10.32 17.07 -27.93
C GLY A 194 9.88 15.65 -27.60
N VAL A 195 10.32 15.11 -26.46
CA VAL A 195 10.04 13.71 -26.09
C VAL A 195 8.62 13.58 -25.58
N ASN A 196 7.82 12.75 -26.25
CA ASN A 196 6.43 12.53 -25.89
C ASN A 196 6.29 11.61 -24.67
N VAL A 197 5.54 12.08 -23.68
CA VAL A 197 5.02 11.28 -22.57
C VAL A 197 3.57 10.92 -22.90
N ARG A 198 3.27 9.63 -22.93
CA ARG A 198 1.99 9.09 -23.40
C ARG A 198 1.13 8.59 -22.25
N ALA A 199 -0.17 8.44 -22.47
CA ALA A 199 -1.09 7.97 -21.44
C ALA A 199 -0.85 6.49 -21.05
N ASP A 200 -0.20 5.71 -21.92
CA ASP A 200 0.10 4.29 -21.73
C ASP A 200 1.37 3.89 -22.51
N ALA A 201 1.92 2.70 -22.27
CA ALA A 201 3.13 2.16 -22.89
C ALA A 201 2.92 1.66 -24.33
N ARG A 202 2.27 2.47 -25.17
CA ARG A 202 2.03 2.16 -26.58
C ARG A 202 2.15 3.41 -27.43
N VAL A 203 2.68 3.29 -28.65
CA VAL A 203 2.95 4.45 -29.53
C VAL A 203 1.67 5.13 -29.97
N SER A 204 0.55 4.41 -30.00
CA SER A 204 -0.78 4.91 -30.31
C SER A 204 -1.48 5.60 -29.14
N ALA A 205 -0.95 5.53 -27.91
CA ALA A 205 -1.57 6.18 -26.77
C ALA A 205 -1.51 7.71 -26.91
N PRO A 206 -2.56 8.43 -26.47
CA PRO A 206 -2.58 9.89 -26.47
C PRO A 206 -1.33 10.47 -25.78
N VAL A 207 -0.78 11.53 -26.36
CA VAL A 207 0.30 12.29 -25.73
C VAL A 207 -0.31 13.10 -24.59
N VAL A 208 0.20 12.89 -23.37
CA VAL A 208 -0.19 13.63 -22.16
C VAL A 208 0.58 14.94 -22.07
N THR A 209 1.88 14.89 -22.38
CA THR A 209 2.75 16.06 -22.43
C THR A 209 3.99 15.76 -23.28
N THR A 210 4.75 16.80 -23.59
CA THR A 210 6.00 16.71 -24.35
C THR A 210 7.10 17.42 -23.57
N LEU A 211 8.22 16.73 -23.35
CA LEU A 211 9.38 17.27 -22.64
C LEU A 211 10.26 18.06 -23.62
N ALA A 212 10.55 19.31 -23.29
CA ALA A 212 11.21 20.25 -24.20
C ALA A 212 12.71 19.96 -24.44
N GLY A 213 13.36 19.20 -23.57
CA GLY A 213 14.80 18.92 -23.64
C GLY A 213 15.21 17.84 -22.65
N PRO A 214 16.52 17.65 -22.39
CA PRO A 214 16.98 16.86 -21.27
C PRO A 214 16.31 17.36 -19.99
N THR A 215 15.45 16.51 -19.43
CA THR A 215 14.56 16.85 -18.33
C THR A 215 14.82 15.87 -17.20
N ALA A 216 15.01 16.38 -15.99
CA ALA A 216 15.03 15.53 -14.81
C ALA A 216 13.63 14.94 -14.60
N VAL A 217 13.54 13.62 -14.57
CA VAL A 217 12.30 12.88 -14.40
C VAL A 217 12.38 11.94 -13.20
N ARG A 218 11.21 11.65 -12.63
CA ARG A 218 11.05 10.67 -11.54
C ARG A 218 10.30 9.48 -12.08
N VAL A 219 11.00 8.36 -12.26
CA VAL A 219 10.42 7.10 -12.72
C VAL A 219 9.81 6.36 -11.52
N LEU A 220 8.55 5.96 -11.62
CA LEU A 220 7.84 5.24 -10.57
C LEU A 220 7.93 3.72 -10.74
N CYS A 221 7.68 3.25 -11.95
CA CYS A 221 7.78 1.85 -12.36
C CYS A 221 8.03 1.77 -13.87
N GLN A 222 8.29 0.57 -14.37
CA GLN A 222 8.46 0.31 -15.79
C GLN A 222 7.73 -0.95 -16.24
N LYS A 223 7.29 -0.99 -17.49
CA LYS A 223 6.69 -2.19 -18.09
C LYS A 223 7.09 -2.31 -19.56
N GLN A 224 6.92 -3.50 -20.12
CA GLN A 224 7.04 -3.69 -21.56
C GLN A 224 5.80 -3.16 -22.28
N GLY A 225 6.01 -2.65 -23.49
CA GLY A 225 5.00 -2.05 -24.34
C GLY A 225 5.40 -2.13 -25.81
N ASP A 226 4.88 -1.21 -26.62
CA ASP A 226 5.26 -1.13 -28.04
C ASP A 226 6.76 -0.84 -28.21
N THR A 227 7.40 -1.46 -29.19
CA THR A 227 8.78 -1.15 -29.55
C THR A 227 8.88 0.25 -30.14
N VAL A 228 9.78 1.07 -29.61
CA VAL A 228 10.16 2.38 -30.17
C VAL A 228 11.53 2.26 -30.82
N ASN A 229 11.65 2.79 -32.02
CA ASN A 229 12.91 2.89 -32.75
C ASN A 229 13.34 4.36 -32.83
N ALA A 230 14.55 4.68 -32.38
CA ALA A 230 15.14 6.01 -32.50
C ALA A 230 16.67 5.88 -32.60
N GLU A 231 17.28 6.66 -33.49
CA GLU A 231 18.75 6.77 -33.63
C GLU A 231 19.49 5.43 -33.79
N GLY A 232 18.86 4.46 -34.45
CA GLY A 232 19.45 3.12 -34.68
C GLY A 232 19.29 2.15 -33.51
N TYR A 233 18.59 2.55 -32.45
CA TYR A 233 18.26 1.69 -31.30
C TYR A 233 16.78 1.32 -31.29
N SER A 234 16.49 0.17 -30.68
CA SER A 234 15.14 -0.31 -30.43
C SER A 234 14.97 -0.59 -28.94
N ASN A 235 13.87 -0.13 -28.34
CA ASN A 235 13.54 -0.45 -26.96
C ASN A 235 12.03 -0.61 -26.79
N ASN A 236 11.61 -1.67 -26.11
CA ASN A 236 10.20 -1.95 -25.80
C ASN A 236 9.86 -1.73 -24.32
N TRP A 237 10.79 -1.23 -23.51
CA TRP A 237 10.55 -0.84 -22.12
C TRP A 237 10.08 0.60 -22.04
N TRP A 238 9.10 0.82 -21.16
CA TRP A 238 8.50 2.12 -20.91
C TRP A 238 8.46 2.40 -19.41
N SER A 239 8.77 3.63 -19.03
CA SER A 239 8.79 4.11 -17.66
C SER A 239 7.58 5.00 -17.37
N LYS A 240 6.84 4.70 -16.30
CA LYS A 240 5.81 5.59 -15.76
C LYS A 240 6.49 6.74 -15.02
N LEU A 241 6.25 7.96 -15.46
CA LEU A 241 6.74 9.17 -14.82
C LEU A 241 5.76 9.66 -13.75
N ARG A 242 6.30 10.05 -12.58
CA ARG A 242 5.53 10.56 -11.44
C ARG A 242 4.81 11.85 -11.78
N ASP A 243 5.57 12.86 -12.18
CA ASP A 243 5.10 14.24 -12.22
C ASP A 243 4.22 14.49 -13.46
N GLN A 244 4.53 13.81 -14.57
CA GLN A 244 3.79 13.89 -15.82
C GLN A 244 2.60 12.91 -15.89
N ASN A 245 2.49 11.99 -14.93
CA ASN A 245 1.47 10.95 -14.87
C ASN A 245 1.27 10.19 -16.21
N GLY A 246 2.35 9.90 -16.93
CA GLY A 246 2.33 9.17 -18.20
C GLY A 246 3.58 8.33 -18.40
N PHE A 247 3.65 7.60 -19.51
CA PHE A 247 4.72 6.70 -19.88
C PHE A 247 5.64 7.32 -20.91
N ILE A 248 6.94 7.20 -20.69
CA ILE A 248 7.99 7.54 -21.65
C ILE A 248 8.69 6.24 -22.07
N SER A 249 9.06 6.10 -23.34
CA SER A 249 9.89 4.96 -23.74
C SER A 249 11.28 5.13 -23.12
N ASN A 250 11.83 4.04 -22.58
CA ASN A 250 13.15 4.03 -21.97
C ASN A 250 14.26 4.36 -22.97
N ILE A 251 13.98 4.31 -24.28
CA ILE A 251 14.92 4.79 -25.29
C ILE A 251 15.30 6.26 -25.08
N TYR A 252 14.43 7.07 -24.45
CA TYR A 252 14.67 8.49 -24.18
C TYR A 252 15.17 8.79 -22.76
N ILE A 253 15.40 7.75 -21.94
CA ILE A 253 16.04 7.91 -20.63
C ILE A 253 17.55 7.82 -20.84
N ASP A 254 18.30 8.77 -20.27
CA ASP A 254 19.76 8.85 -20.35
C ASP A 254 20.40 7.79 -19.45
N HIS A 255 20.27 6.53 -19.87
CA HIS A 255 20.82 5.37 -19.19
C HIS A 255 21.03 4.22 -20.21
N PRO A 256 22.15 3.49 -20.15
CA PRO A 256 22.49 2.47 -21.17
C PRO A 256 21.60 1.22 -21.13
N ALA A 257 20.97 0.92 -19.99
CA ALA A 257 20.12 -0.26 -19.85
C ALA A 257 18.72 -0.03 -20.45
N ALA A 258 18.23 -0.99 -21.24
CA ALA A 258 16.89 -0.96 -21.80
C ALA A 258 15.80 -0.98 -20.72
N GLN A 259 15.95 -1.89 -19.74
CA GLN A 259 15.20 -1.91 -18.49
C GLN A 259 16.02 -1.21 -17.40
N LEU A 260 15.45 -0.21 -16.74
CA LEU A 260 16.16 0.59 -15.75
C LEU A 260 16.44 -0.23 -14.49
N PRO A 261 17.69 -0.28 -13.99
CA PRO A 261 18.03 -1.07 -12.82
C PRO A 261 17.36 -0.49 -11.56
N GLY A 262 16.85 -1.37 -10.69
CA GLY A 262 16.24 -0.99 -9.42
C GLY A 262 14.84 -0.37 -9.51
N VAL A 263 14.37 -0.03 -10.71
CA VAL A 263 12.99 0.47 -10.93
C VAL A 263 12.02 -0.72 -10.95
N PRO A 264 10.97 -0.73 -10.12
CA PRO A 264 10.03 -1.83 -10.04
C PRO A 264 9.17 -1.95 -11.31
N LEU A 265 8.55 -3.12 -11.50
CA LEU A 265 7.61 -3.32 -12.60
C LEU A 265 6.25 -2.68 -12.32
N CYS A 266 5.59 -2.19 -13.38
CA CYS A 266 4.14 -2.00 -13.40
C CYS A 266 3.47 -3.34 -13.84
#